data_AF-A0A510HK95-F1
#
_entry.id   AF-A0A510HK95-F1
#
_cell.length_a   1.000
_cell.length_b   1.000
_cell.length_c   1.000
_cell.angle_alpha   90.00
_cell.angle_beta   90.00
_cell.angle_gamma   90.00
#
_symmetry.space_group_name_H-M   'P 1'
#
loop_
_entity.id
_entity.type
_entity.pdbx_description
1 polymer ?
#
loop_
_entity_poly.entity_id
_entity_poly.type
_entity_poly.pdbx_seq_one_letter_code
_entity_poly.pdbx_strand_id
1 'polypeptide(L)'
;MEELGTPARDGELGVAWEGLAASCAPPLRRLGGFLLVGFALFAATTTAVILYYNLFGERAFAGQGVAVPHAAFYATMGFSAAVAGGGYLLWLYRSLRSYAAFSRILRDRGLDPRRPTRDGLSAYSDEQLLALRTRYERALPGSLKERLARTFGFHEDDSFSLGPLSARPGTFEMGVLRMEWEANLLLRSGEPLPEISWWTEGRHRLLPRRPSELCRLLFALRYTTESVRELKRRYGYRVERWHKTVPEGELWDAVRDHEEARRIQAALNRRVRGA
;
A
#
# COMPACT_ATOMS: atom_id res chain seq x y z
N MET A 1 -24.72 12.09 -25.42
CA MET A 1 -25.01 10.66 -25.65
C MET A 1 -24.12 9.91 -24.68
N GLU A 2 -24.58 9.78 -23.44
CA GLU A 2 -23.89 9.02 -22.39
C GLU A 2 -23.96 7.54 -22.77
N GLU A 3 -22.85 6.96 -23.19
CA GLU A 3 -22.71 5.50 -23.13
C GLU A 3 -22.73 5.12 -21.65
N LEU A 4 -23.86 4.62 -21.18
CA LEU A 4 -23.91 3.83 -19.95
C LEU A 4 -22.91 2.69 -20.10
N GLY A 5 -21.74 2.84 -19.47
CA GLY A 5 -20.73 1.80 -19.35
C GLY A 5 -21.41 0.54 -18.83
N THR A 6 -21.31 -0.54 -19.60
CA THR A 6 -21.82 -1.83 -19.16
C THR A 6 -21.06 -2.26 -17.90
N PRO A 7 -21.74 -2.66 -16.81
CA PRO A 7 -21.09 -2.96 -15.52
C PRO A 7 -20.03 -4.08 -15.60
N ALA A 8 -20.10 -4.93 -16.64
CA ALA A 8 -19.07 -5.92 -16.94
C ALA A 8 -17.75 -5.28 -17.43
N ARG A 9 -17.81 -4.22 -18.23
CA ARG A 9 -16.65 -3.52 -18.80
C ARG A 9 -15.89 -2.74 -17.72
N ASP A 10 -16.60 -2.12 -16.79
CA ASP A 10 -16.01 -1.46 -15.62
C ASP A 10 -15.42 -2.46 -14.62
N GLY A 11 -16.05 -3.64 -14.49
CA GLY A 11 -15.56 -4.73 -13.66
C GLY A 11 -14.21 -5.29 -14.14
N GLU A 12 -14.05 -5.53 -15.45
CA GLU A 12 -12.80 -6.01 -16.05
C GLU A 12 -11.66 -4.99 -15.89
N LEU A 13 -11.95 -3.70 -16.12
CA LEU A 13 -10.97 -2.63 -15.95
C LEU A 13 -10.51 -2.51 -14.49
N GLY A 14 -11.45 -2.58 -13.54
CA GLY A 14 -11.14 -2.60 -12.11
C GLY A 14 -10.24 -3.77 -11.71
N VAL A 15 -10.50 -4.97 -12.26
CA VAL A 15 -9.66 -6.16 -12.04
C VAL A 15 -8.27 -5.98 -12.68
N ALA A 16 -8.17 -5.38 -13.85
CA ALA A 16 -6.89 -5.11 -14.51
C ALA A 16 -6.03 -4.13 -13.70
N TRP A 17 -6.63 -3.05 -13.19
CA TRP A 17 -5.96 -2.10 -12.29
C TRP A 17 -5.52 -2.75 -10.97
N GLU A 18 -6.39 -3.57 -10.37
CA GLU A 18 -6.07 -4.30 -9.16
C GLU A 18 -4.93 -5.30 -9.38
N GLY A 19 -4.97 -6.07 -10.46
CA GLY A 19 -3.91 -6.99 -10.85
C GLY A 19 -2.57 -6.28 -11.10
N LEU A 20 -2.62 -5.11 -11.74
CA LEU A 20 -1.45 -4.25 -11.92
C LEU A 20 -0.88 -3.79 -10.57
N ALA A 21 -1.72 -3.26 -9.68
CA ALA A 21 -1.30 -2.81 -8.35
C ALA A 21 -0.79 -3.96 -7.48
N ALA A 22 -1.42 -5.14 -7.53
CA ALA A 22 -1.03 -6.33 -6.77
C ALA A 22 0.31 -6.91 -7.25
N SER A 23 0.62 -6.76 -8.55
CA SER A 23 1.91 -7.18 -9.10
C SER A 23 3.07 -6.31 -8.59
N CYS A 24 2.80 -5.08 -8.16
CA CYS A 24 3.77 -4.14 -7.61
C CYS A 24 3.92 -4.31 -6.08
N ALA A 25 4.56 -5.39 -5.64
CA ALA A 25 4.89 -5.52 -4.21
C ALA A 25 6.19 -4.76 -3.87
N PRO A 26 6.37 -4.25 -2.64
CA PRO A 26 7.59 -3.57 -2.23
C PRO A 26 8.81 -4.50 -2.35
N PRO A 27 9.68 -4.28 -3.35
CA PRO A 27 10.76 -5.21 -3.70
C PRO A 27 11.76 -5.41 -2.56
N LEU A 28 12.17 -4.33 -1.89
CA LEU A 28 13.13 -4.38 -0.78
C LEU A 28 12.60 -5.21 0.39
N ARG A 29 11.31 -5.11 0.70
CA ARG A 29 10.69 -5.91 1.76
C ARG A 29 10.64 -7.39 1.38
N ARG A 30 10.38 -7.70 0.11
CA ARG A 30 10.39 -9.08 -0.40
C ARG A 30 11.80 -9.66 -0.40
N LEU A 31 12.80 -8.90 -0.84
CA LEU A 31 14.22 -9.28 -0.75
C LEU A 31 14.60 -9.64 0.69
N GLY A 32 14.27 -8.78 1.66
CA GLY A 32 14.49 -9.07 3.07
C GLY A 32 13.81 -10.35 3.55
N GLY A 33 12.58 -10.63 3.10
CA GLY A 33 11.89 -11.88 3.38
C GLY A 33 12.61 -13.13 2.83
N PHE A 34 13.07 -13.09 1.57
CA PHE A 34 13.83 -14.19 0.98
C PHE A 34 15.19 -14.39 1.67
N LEU A 35 15.87 -13.31 2.05
CA LEU A 35 17.12 -13.39 2.80
C LEU A 35 16.91 -13.99 4.20
N LEU A 36 15.83 -13.65 4.89
CA LEU A 36 15.48 -14.26 6.17
C LEU A 36 15.21 -15.76 6.05
N VAL A 37 14.49 -16.18 5.01
CA VAL A 37 14.24 -17.61 4.72
C VAL A 37 15.56 -18.32 4.40
N GLY A 38 16.41 -17.73 3.56
CA GLY A 38 17.74 -18.26 3.26
C GLY A 38 18.61 -18.39 4.51
N PHE A 39 18.61 -17.38 5.37
CA PHE A 39 19.35 -17.41 6.63
C PHE A 39 18.83 -18.51 7.57
N ALA A 40 17.51 -18.65 7.71
CA ALA A 40 16.92 -19.70 8.53
C ALA A 40 17.27 -21.11 7.98
N LEU A 41 17.22 -21.28 6.66
CA LEU A 41 17.65 -22.51 6.00
C LEU A 41 19.15 -22.79 6.24
N PHE A 42 19.99 -21.76 6.16
CA PHE A 42 21.42 -21.88 6.43
C PHE A 42 21.69 -22.30 7.88
N ALA A 43 21.02 -21.68 8.85
CA ALA A 43 21.13 -22.03 10.25
C ALA A 43 20.70 -23.50 10.47
N ALA A 44 19.53 -23.88 9.97
CA ALA A 44 19.00 -25.24 10.13
C ALA A 44 19.90 -26.29 9.47
N THR A 45 20.36 -26.06 8.23
CA THR A 45 21.22 -27.01 7.51
C THR A 45 22.60 -27.12 8.15
N THR A 46 23.19 -26.00 8.56
CA THR A 46 24.49 -26.01 9.24
C THR A 46 24.40 -26.70 10.60
N THR A 47 23.34 -26.47 11.38
CA THR A 47 23.10 -27.21 12.62
C THR A 47 22.94 -28.70 12.37
N ALA A 48 22.18 -29.10 11.35
CA ALA A 48 22.02 -30.51 10.99
C ALA A 48 23.36 -31.15 10.59
N VAL A 49 24.20 -30.45 9.81
CA VAL A 49 25.55 -30.90 9.45
C VAL A 49 26.42 -31.06 10.69
N ILE A 50 26.45 -30.08 11.59
CA ILE A 50 27.21 -30.15 12.84
C ILE A 50 26.76 -31.36 13.68
N LEU A 51 25.45 -31.57 13.83
CA LEU A 51 24.90 -32.72 14.56
C LEU A 51 25.27 -34.05 13.89
N TYR A 52 25.18 -34.13 12.57
CA TYR A 52 25.55 -35.32 11.82
C TYR A 52 27.01 -35.71 12.05
N TYR A 53 27.95 -34.77 11.90
CA TYR A 53 29.37 -35.03 12.15
C TYR A 53 29.66 -35.37 13.61
N ASN A 54 28.95 -34.75 14.57
CA ASN A 54 29.13 -35.11 15.98
C ASN A 54 28.58 -36.51 16.31
N LEU A 55 27.48 -36.95 15.70
CA LEU A 55 26.86 -38.24 15.98
C LEU A 55 27.53 -39.41 15.25
N PHE A 56 27.95 -39.20 14.00
CA PHE A 56 28.41 -40.26 13.09
C PHE A 56 29.85 -40.10 12.59
N GLY A 57 30.53 -38.99 12.88
CA GLY A 57 31.91 -38.78 12.45
C GLY A 57 32.89 -39.71 13.15
N GLU A 58 33.93 -40.15 12.43
CA GLU A 58 35.00 -40.96 13.01
C GLU A 58 35.70 -40.20 14.14
N ARG A 59 35.73 -40.81 15.33
CA ARG A 59 36.38 -40.25 16.51
C ARG A 59 37.68 -41.01 16.75
N ALA A 60 38.81 -40.30 16.77
CA ALA A 60 40.09 -40.92 17.13
C ALA A 60 40.16 -41.23 18.65
N PHE A 61 39.48 -40.44 19.49
CA PHE A 61 39.39 -40.66 20.94
C PHE A 61 38.01 -40.27 21.51
N ALA A 62 37.62 -40.89 22.63
CA ALA A 62 36.39 -40.55 23.34
C ALA A 62 36.45 -39.11 23.90
N GLY A 63 35.49 -38.27 23.50
CA GLY A 63 35.40 -36.86 23.93
C GLY A 63 35.92 -35.84 22.91
N GLN A 64 36.51 -36.26 21.79
CA GLN A 64 36.92 -35.35 20.72
C GLN A 64 35.69 -34.90 19.90
N GLY A 65 35.46 -33.58 19.83
CA GLY A 65 34.51 -33.00 18.89
C GLY A 65 35.02 -33.18 17.45
N VAL A 66 34.16 -33.64 16.54
CA VAL A 66 34.52 -33.81 15.13
C VAL A 66 34.51 -32.44 14.46
N ALA A 67 35.65 -32.04 13.89
CA ALA A 67 35.76 -30.79 13.14
C ALA A 67 34.98 -30.93 11.82
N VAL A 68 33.95 -30.11 11.64
CA VAL A 68 33.17 -30.09 10.39
C VAL A 68 34.08 -29.63 9.24
N PRO A 69 34.15 -30.37 8.12
CA PRO A 69 34.93 -29.94 6.97
C PRO A 69 34.48 -28.56 6.48
N HIS A 70 35.44 -27.65 6.25
CA HIS A 70 35.14 -26.31 5.73
C HIS A 70 34.31 -26.35 4.43
N ALA A 71 34.53 -27.36 3.59
CA ALA A 71 33.76 -27.59 2.37
C ALA A 71 32.25 -27.76 2.64
N ALA A 72 31.87 -28.47 3.71
CA ALA A 72 30.47 -28.68 4.07
C ALA A 72 29.80 -27.37 4.51
N PHE A 73 30.52 -26.52 5.25
CA PHE A 73 30.04 -25.19 5.63
C PHE A 73 29.84 -24.27 4.42
N TYR A 74 30.81 -24.21 3.51
CA TYR A 74 30.66 -23.41 2.30
C TYR A 74 29.55 -23.94 1.37
N ALA A 75 29.34 -25.27 1.34
CA ALA A 75 28.24 -25.87 0.60
C ALA A 75 26.86 -25.48 1.17
N THR A 76 26.65 -25.53 2.50
CA THR A 76 25.38 -25.11 3.11
C THR A 76 25.14 -23.62 2.93
N MET A 77 26.19 -22.80 3.00
CA MET A 77 26.14 -21.37 2.71
C MET A 77 25.74 -21.09 1.26
N GLY A 78 26.43 -21.71 0.30
CA GLY A 78 26.17 -21.55 -1.13
C GLY A 78 24.77 -22.01 -1.51
N PHE A 79 24.32 -23.16 -0.99
CA PHE A 79 22.97 -23.67 -1.21
C PHE A 79 21.92 -22.69 -0.69
N SER A 80 22.05 -22.23 0.55
CA SER A 80 21.09 -21.31 1.17
C SER A 80 21.04 -19.95 0.46
N ALA A 81 22.20 -19.43 0.03
CA ALA A 81 22.29 -18.23 -0.78
C ALA A 81 21.62 -18.42 -2.15
N ALA A 82 21.81 -19.57 -2.79
CA ALA A 82 21.17 -19.90 -4.06
C ALA A 82 19.65 -20.02 -3.93
N VAL A 83 19.13 -20.61 -2.84
CA VAL A 83 17.69 -20.67 -2.58
C VAL A 83 17.10 -19.26 -2.37
N ALA A 84 17.76 -18.42 -1.56
CA ALA A 84 17.30 -17.06 -1.31
C ALA A 84 17.33 -16.20 -2.58
N GLY A 85 18.47 -16.17 -3.27
CA GLY A 85 18.67 -15.40 -4.50
C GLY A 85 17.77 -15.91 -5.62
N GLY A 86 17.76 -17.22 -5.86
CA GLY A 86 16.93 -17.87 -6.87
C GLY A 86 15.43 -17.67 -6.62
N GLY A 87 14.99 -17.81 -5.36
CA GLY A 87 13.60 -17.55 -4.97
C GLY A 87 13.19 -16.10 -5.22
N TYR A 88 14.05 -15.14 -4.86
CA TYR A 88 13.80 -13.72 -5.13
C TYR A 88 13.75 -13.40 -6.63
N LEU A 89 14.71 -13.91 -7.41
CA LEU A 89 14.76 -13.69 -8.86
C LEU A 89 13.55 -14.29 -9.57
N LEU A 90 13.16 -15.50 -9.20
CA LEU A 90 11.97 -16.16 -9.75
C LEU A 90 10.70 -15.38 -9.40
N TRP A 91 10.58 -14.91 -8.17
CA TRP A 91 9.48 -14.05 -7.74
C TRP A 91 9.44 -12.74 -8.52
N LEU A 92 10.59 -12.06 -8.67
CA LEU A 92 10.71 -10.81 -9.40
C LEU A 92 10.32 -10.99 -10.87
N TYR A 93 10.82 -12.05 -11.52
CA TYR A 93 10.46 -12.38 -12.90
C TYR A 93 8.95 -12.59 -13.05
N ARG A 94 8.33 -13.37 -12.16
CA ARG A 94 6.88 -13.59 -12.17
C ARG A 94 6.10 -12.30 -11.94
N SER A 95 6.52 -11.47 -11.00
CA SER A 95 5.91 -10.18 -10.69
C SER A 95 5.94 -9.22 -11.89
N LEU A 96 7.10 -9.09 -12.56
CA LEU A 96 7.25 -8.25 -13.75
C LEU A 96 6.46 -8.79 -14.94
N ARG A 97 6.41 -10.11 -15.12
CA ARG A 97 5.59 -10.74 -16.17
C ARG A 97 4.10 -10.46 -15.96
N SER A 98 3.60 -10.59 -14.73
CA SER A 98 2.22 -10.25 -14.39
C SER A 98 1.94 -8.77 -14.59
N TYR A 99 2.85 -7.88 -14.16
CA TYR A 99 2.74 -6.45 -14.40
C TYR A 99 2.62 -6.13 -15.90
N ALA A 100 3.46 -6.77 -16.74
CA ALA A 100 3.41 -6.60 -18.19
C ALA A 100 2.09 -7.13 -18.79
N ALA A 101 1.56 -8.24 -18.29
CA ALA A 101 0.28 -8.79 -18.76
C ALA A 101 -0.89 -7.84 -18.44
N PHE A 102 -1.02 -7.37 -17.20
CA PHE A 102 -2.07 -6.41 -16.83
C PHE A 102 -1.88 -5.04 -17.52
N SER A 103 -0.64 -4.61 -17.71
CA SER A 103 -0.33 -3.41 -18.49
C SER A 103 -0.82 -3.51 -19.92
N ARG A 104 -0.72 -4.69 -20.56
CA ARG A 104 -1.24 -4.90 -21.92
C ARG A 104 -2.75 -4.79 -21.96
N ILE A 105 -3.45 -5.47 -21.04
CA ILE A 105 -4.92 -5.41 -20.95
C ILE A 105 -5.42 -3.96 -20.86
N LEU A 106 -4.78 -3.13 -20.03
CA LEU A 106 -5.15 -1.72 -19.89
C LEU A 106 -4.86 -0.90 -21.16
N ARG A 107 -3.71 -1.13 -21.81
CA ARG A 107 -3.36 -0.45 -23.09
C ARG A 107 -4.29 -0.84 -24.23
N ASP A 108 -4.69 -2.11 -24.29
CA ASP A 108 -5.63 -2.62 -25.30
C ASP A 108 -7.01 -1.96 -25.16
N ARG A 109 -7.31 -1.38 -23.99
CA ARG A 109 -8.52 -0.60 -23.71
C ARG A 109 -8.30 0.92 -23.81
N GLY A 110 -7.15 1.36 -24.32
CA GLY A 110 -6.83 2.78 -24.52
C GLY A 110 -6.32 3.52 -23.28
N LEU A 111 -6.18 2.83 -22.14
CA LEU A 111 -5.70 3.44 -20.89
C LEU A 111 -4.17 3.39 -20.81
N ASP A 112 -3.59 4.36 -20.11
CA ASP A 112 -2.15 4.36 -19.79
C ASP A 112 -1.89 3.74 -18.40
N PRO A 113 -1.30 2.52 -18.30
CA PRO A 113 -1.03 1.86 -17.03
C PRO A 113 -0.09 2.64 -16.09
N ARG A 114 0.71 3.56 -16.64
CA ARG A 114 1.65 4.37 -15.88
C ARG A 114 1.07 5.72 -15.46
N ARG A 115 -0.05 6.14 -16.07
CA ARG A 115 -0.69 7.44 -15.85
C ARG A 115 -2.20 7.24 -15.65
N PRO A 116 -2.59 6.65 -14.51
CA PRO A 116 -3.99 6.27 -14.23
C PRO A 116 -4.95 7.46 -14.17
N THR A 117 -4.44 8.68 -13.98
CA THR A 117 -5.23 9.90 -13.88
C THR A 117 -5.27 10.72 -15.17
N ARG A 118 -4.73 10.18 -16.27
CA ARG A 118 -4.72 10.84 -17.58
C ARG A 118 -6.13 11.20 -18.05
N ASP A 119 -7.08 10.31 -17.81
CA ASP A 119 -8.48 10.45 -18.23
C ASP A 119 -9.39 10.87 -17.05
N GLY A 120 -8.82 11.45 -15.98
CA GLY A 120 -9.54 11.88 -14.77
C GLY A 120 -9.38 10.93 -13.58
N LEU A 121 -10.19 11.13 -12.53
CA LEU A 121 -10.06 10.39 -11.26
C LEU A 121 -11.04 9.22 -11.14
N SER A 122 -11.78 8.89 -12.19
CA SER A 122 -12.84 7.86 -12.22
C SER A 122 -12.34 6.46 -11.85
N ALA A 123 -11.08 6.13 -12.14
CA ALA A 123 -10.48 4.85 -11.77
C ALA A 123 -10.36 4.66 -10.24
N TYR A 124 -10.42 5.74 -9.46
CA TYR A 124 -10.20 5.74 -8.01
C TYR A 124 -11.51 5.84 -7.24
N SER A 125 -11.66 4.99 -6.22
CA SER A 125 -12.77 5.12 -5.27
C SER A 125 -12.56 6.33 -4.35
N ASP A 126 -13.65 6.89 -3.85
CA ASP A 126 -13.63 8.04 -2.94
C ASP A 126 -12.78 7.76 -1.69
N GLU A 127 -12.88 6.55 -1.11
CA GLU A 127 -12.10 6.17 0.06
C GLU A 127 -10.60 6.19 -0.24
N GLN A 128 -10.22 5.70 -1.44
CA GLN A 128 -8.83 5.70 -1.86
C GLN A 128 -8.32 7.12 -2.09
N LEU A 129 -9.12 8.00 -2.72
CA LEU A 129 -8.75 9.40 -2.94
C LEU A 129 -8.58 10.15 -1.63
N LEU A 130 -9.51 10.01 -0.69
CA LEU A 130 -9.40 10.62 0.65
C LEU A 130 -8.15 10.10 1.38
N ALA A 131 -7.87 8.79 1.32
CA ALA A 131 -6.66 8.23 1.92
C ALA A 131 -5.36 8.74 1.26
N LEU A 132 -5.37 9.03 -0.04
CA LEU A 132 -4.25 9.63 -0.77
C LEU A 132 -4.12 11.12 -0.46
N ARG A 133 -5.23 11.86 -0.34
CA ARG A 133 -5.28 13.28 0.03
C ARG A 133 -4.77 13.50 1.45
N THR A 134 -5.24 12.71 2.41
CA THR A 134 -4.70 12.69 3.79
C THR A 134 -3.19 12.49 3.79
N ARG A 135 -2.68 11.59 2.93
CA ARG A 135 -1.24 11.34 2.83
C ARG A 135 -0.49 12.50 2.20
N TYR A 136 -1.09 13.22 1.25
CA TYR A 136 -0.51 14.45 0.71
C TYR A 136 -0.35 15.52 1.80
N GLU A 137 -1.35 15.73 2.67
CA GLU A 137 -1.22 16.70 3.77
C GLU A 137 -0.12 16.38 4.75
N ARG A 138 0.07 15.08 5.00
CA ARG A 138 1.09 14.60 5.92
C ARG A 138 2.46 14.51 5.27
N ALA A 139 2.54 14.60 3.94
CA ALA A 139 3.82 14.55 3.24
C ALA A 139 4.57 15.85 3.48
N LEU A 140 5.84 15.72 3.90
CA LEU A 140 6.76 16.86 3.91
C LEU A 140 6.96 17.39 2.49
N PRO A 141 7.27 18.68 2.32
CA PRO A 141 7.68 19.23 1.04
C PRO A 141 8.78 18.37 0.40
N GLY A 142 8.59 18.01 -0.86
CA GLY A 142 9.52 17.15 -1.60
C GLY A 142 8.85 16.32 -2.69
N SER A 143 9.62 15.41 -3.27
CA SER A 143 9.25 14.68 -4.49
C SER A 143 7.97 13.84 -4.38
N LEU A 144 7.64 13.32 -3.20
CA LEU A 144 6.40 12.58 -2.99
C LEU A 144 5.17 13.52 -2.98
N LYS A 145 5.26 14.67 -2.29
CA LYS A 145 4.18 15.64 -2.22
C LYS A 145 3.91 16.24 -3.59
N GLU A 146 4.96 16.65 -4.29
CA GLU A 146 4.88 17.16 -5.67
C GLU A 146 4.30 16.11 -6.64
N ARG A 147 4.72 14.84 -6.52
CA ARG A 147 4.15 13.76 -7.32
C ARG A 147 2.66 13.56 -7.04
N LEU A 148 2.24 13.59 -5.78
CA LEU A 148 0.84 13.46 -5.40
C LEU A 148 0.02 14.64 -5.96
N ALA A 149 0.50 15.88 -5.82
CA ALA A 149 -0.14 17.05 -6.44
C ALA A 149 -0.28 16.89 -7.96
N ARG A 150 0.82 16.55 -8.66
CA ARG A 150 0.78 16.40 -10.13
C ARG A 150 -0.05 15.22 -10.60
N THR A 151 -0.10 14.12 -9.84
CA THR A 151 -0.85 12.92 -10.25
C THR A 151 -2.33 13.11 -10.00
N PHE A 152 -2.73 13.70 -8.87
CA PHE A 152 -4.11 13.69 -8.42
C PHE A 152 -4.78 15.07 -8.45
N GLY A 153 -4.05 16.14 -8.75
CA GLY A 153 -4.60 17.50 -8.71
C GLY A 153 -4.78 18.06 -7.29
N PHE A 154 -4.19 17.41 -6.28
CA PHE A 154 -4.25 17.90 -4.90
C PHE A 154 -3.55 19.24 -4.75
N HIS A 155 -4.17 20.13 -3.97
CA HIS A 155 -3.64 21.45 -3.67
C HIS A 155 -3.69 21.70 -2.16
N GLU A 156 -2.82 22.55 -1.63
CA GLU A 156 -2.85 22.88 -0.19
C GLU A 156 -4.09 23.71 0.19
N ASP A 157 -4.60 24.48 -0.77
CA ASP A 157 -5.77 25.37 -0.61
C ASP A 157 -7.09 24.75 -1.11
N ASP A 158 -7.12 23.45 -1.42
CA ASP A 158 -8.39 22.79 -1.76
C ASP A 158 -9.30 22.70 -0.52
N SER A 159 -10.60 22.44 -0.72
CA SER A 159 -11.59 22.48 0.38
C SER A 159 -11.48 21.31 1.37
N PHE A 160 -10.38 20.54 1.34
CA PHE A 160 -10.13 19.40 2.21
C PHE A 160 -9.59 19.84 3.57
N SER A 161 -10.28 19.45 4.63
CA SER A 161 -9.76 19.52 6.00
C SER A 161 -9.47 18.12 6.52
N LEU A 162 -8.24 17.88 7.01
CA LEU A 162 -7.87 16.59 7.58
C LEU A 162 -8.52 16.35 8.96
N GLY A 163 -9.02 17.38 9.63
CA GLY A 163 -9.76 17.25 10.88
C GLY A 163 -10.57 18.51 11.12
N PRO A 164 -11.77 18.43 11.71
CA PRO A 164 -12.74 17.40 11.37
C PRO A 164 -12.79 17.19 9.84
N LEU A 165 -13.01 15.96 9.38
CA LEU A 165 -13.04 15.68 7.94
C LEU A 165 -14.20 16.43 7.29
N SER A 166 -13.86 17.29 6.32
CA SER A 166 -14.86 18.08 5.58
C SER A 166 -15.67 17.25 4.59
N ALA A 167 -15.15 16.10 4.13
CA ALA A 167 -15.80 15.27 3.12
C ALA A 167 -15.77 13.78 3.46
N ARG A 168 -16.80 13.05 2.99
CA ARG A 168 -16.93 11.60 3.18
C ARG A 168 -17.25 10.92 1.85
N PRO A 169 -16.88 9.63 1.69
CA PRO A 169 -17.23 8.86 0.50
C PRO A 169 -18.73 8.94 0.18
N GLY A 170 -19.07 9.20 -1.09
CA GLY A 170 -20.45 9.26 -1.55
C GLY A 170 -21.28 10.47 -1.09
N THR A 171 -20.67 11.49 -0.47
CA THR A 171 -21.36 12.74 -0.13
C THR A 171 -21.13 13.84 -1.17
N PHE A 172 -21.93 14.91 -1.10
CA PHE A 172 -21.81 16.05 -2.00
C PHE A 172 -20.44 16.72 -1.90
N GLU A 173 -19.92 16.89 -0.68
CA GLU A 173 -18.61 17.49 -0.40
C GLU A 173 -17.47 16.73 -1.08
N MET A 174 -17.56 15.39 -1.10
CA MET A 174 -16.59 14.56 -1.82
C MET A 174 -16.71 14.71 -3.34
N GLY A 175 -17.92 14.89 -3.86
CA GLY A 175 -18.14 15.23 -5.26
C GLY A 175 -17.49 16.56 -5.64
N VAL A 176 -17.65 17.59 -4.81
CA VAL A 176 -17.01 18.90 -4.98
C VAL A 176 -15.48 18.77 -4.97
N LEU A 177 -14.90 18.06 -4.00
CA LEU A 177 -13.46 17.82 -3.96
C LEU A 177 -12.94 17.09 -5.20
N ARG A 178 -13.65 16.06 -5.68
CA ARG A 178 -13.26 15.37 -6.90
C ARG A 178 -13.26 16.34 -8.10
N MET A 179 -14.29 17.17 -8.22
CA MET A 179 -14.35 18.19 -9.28
C MET A 179 -13.21 19.20 -9.18
N GLU A 180 -12.89 19.69 -7.97
CA GLU A 180 -11.75 20.60 -7.75
C GLU A 180 -10.43 19.95 -8.18
N TRP A 181 -10.19 18.70 -7.79
CA TRP A 181 -8.99 17.96 -8.15
C TRP A 181 -8.90 17.69 -9.66
N GLU A 182 -10.01 17.32 -10.30
CA GLU A 182 -10.07 17.14 -11.75
C GLU A 182 -9.85 18.46 -12.50
N ALA A 183 -10.43 19.57 -12.01
CA ALA A 183 -10.18 20.89 -12.57
C ALA A 183 -8.69 21.27 -12.46
N ASN A 184 -8.05 21.00 -11.32
CA ASN A 184 -6.62 21.22 -11.13
C ASN A 184 -5.77 20.38 -12.09
N LEU A 185 -6.17 19.15 -12.40
CA LEU A 185 -5.50 18.32 -13.40
C LEU A 185 -5.66 18.90 -14.81
N LEU A 186 -6.85 19.39 -15.18
CA LEU A 186 -7.10 20.02 -16.46
C LEU A 186 -6.30 21.32 -16.65
N LEU A 187 -6.23 22.15 -15.61
CA LEU A 187 -5.42 23.38 -15.62
C LEU A 187 -3.93 23.08 -15.81
N ARG A 188 -3.47 21.89 -15.39
CA ARG A 188 -2.09 21.43 -15.52
C ARG A 188 -1.89 20.45 -16.68
N SER A 189 -2.85 20.33 -17.60
CA SER A 189 -2.80 19.37 -18.72
C SER A 189 -1.61 19.56 -19.66
N GLY A 190 -1.02 20.75 -19.71
CA GLY A 190 0.21 21.04 -20.45
C GLY A 190 1.49 20.50 -19.81
N GLU A 191 1.46 20.12 -18.53
CA GLU A 191 2.61 19.50 -17.85
C GLU A 191 2.62 17.98 -18.05
N PRO A 192 3.81 17.36 -18.23
CA PRO A 192 3.90 15.92 -18.33
C PRO A 192 3.51 15.27 -16.99
N LEU A 193 2.40 14.52 -16.99
CA LEU A 193 1.98 13.72 -15.84
C LEU A 193 3.09 12.74 -15.43
N PRO A 194 3.43 12.67 -14.12
CA PRO A 194 4.50 11.84 -13.63
C PRO A 194 4.15 10.34 -13.78
N GLU A 195 5.08 9.56 -14.32
CA GLU A 195 4.86 8.12 -14.49
C GLU A 195 4.91 7.37 -13.15
N ILE A 196 3.94 6.49 -12.95
CA ILE A 196 3.90 5.50 -11.87
C ILE A 196 4.47 4.20 -12.40
N SER A 197 5.77 4.00 -12.17
CA SER A 197 6.45 2.76 -12.48
C SER A 197 6.13 1.65 -11.48
N TRP A 198 6.48 0.40 -11.81
CA TRP A 198 6.42 -0.73 -10.88
C TRP A 198 7.13 -0.45 -9.54
N TRP A 199 8.30 0.21 -9.59
CA TRP A 199 9.05 0.62 -8.40
C TRP A 199 8.34 1.70 -7.60
N THR A 200 7.80 2.71 -8.29
CA THR A 200 7.06 3.81 -7.68
C THR A 200 5.82 3.27 -6.97
N GLU A 201 5.09 2.36 -7.60
CA GLU A 201 3.93 1.72 -7.00
C GLU A 201 4.32 0.83 -5.81
N GLY A 202 5.36 0.02 -5.95
CA GLY A 202 5.83 -0.85 -4.86
C GLY A 202 6.19 -0.06 -3.59
N ARG A 203 6.67 1.18 -3.74
CA ARG A 203 7.01 2.07 -2.62
C ARG A 203 5.84 2.91 -2.13
N HIS A 204 5.01 3.43 -3.04
CA HIS A 204 4.05 4.48 -2.73
C HIS A 204 2.59 4.10 -2.95
N ARG A 205 2.25 2.94 -3.48
CA ARG A 205 0.86 2.45 -3.52
C ARG A 205 -0.16 3.44 -4.12
N LEU A 206 0.20 4.08 -5.23
CA LEU A 206 -0.55 5.14 -5.91
C LEU A 206 -1.57 4.63 -6.93
N LEU A 207 -1.43 3.41 -7.46
CA LEU A 207 -2.33 2.87 -8.48
C LEU A 207 -3.75 2.61 -7.94
N PRO A 208 -4.77 2.65 -8.81
CA PRO A 208 -6.13 2.32 -8.43
C PRO A 208 -6.24 0.89 -7.88
N ARG A 209 -7.10 0.70 -6.88
CA ARG A 209 -7.41 -0.62 -6.33
C ARG A 209 -8.90 -0.85 -6.42
N ARG A 210 -9.30 -2.07 -6.78
CA ARG A 210 -10.70 -2.46 -6.73
C ARG A 210 -11.21 -2.24 -5.30
N PRO A 211 -12.32 -1.53 -5.12
CA PRO A 211 -12.83 -1.25 -3.80
C PRO A 211 -13.58 -2.48 -3.28
N SER A 212 -12.85 -3.54 -2.94
CA SER A 212 -13.37 -4.61 -2.10
C SER A 212 -13.79 -4.01 -0.76
N GLU A 213 -14.76 -4.61 -0.09
CA GLU A 213 -15.25 -4.10 1.18
C GLU A 213 -14.13 -3.97 2.23
N LEU A 214 -13.18 -4.93 2.25
CA LEU A 214 -12.01 -4.85 3.11
C LEU A 214 -11.09 -3.67 2.72
N CYS A 215 -10.82 -3.47 1.43
CA CYS A 215 -10.01 -2.35 0.96
C CYS A 215 -10.66 -1.00 1.30
N ARG A 216 -11.98 -0.87 1.11
CA ARG A 216 -12.75 0.32 1.51
C ARG A 216 -12.58 0.59 3.01
N LEU A 217 -12.76 -0.41 3.86
CA LEU A 217 -12.57 -0.27 5.31
C LEU A 217 -11.14 0.11 5.68
N LEU A 218 -10.12 -0.46 5.01
CA LEU A 218 -8.72 -0.11 5.27
C LEU A 218 -8.37 1.32 4.83
N PHE A 219 -8.91 1.78 3.70
CA PHE A 219 -8.76 3.18 3.28
C PHE A 219 -9.50 4.13 4.23
N ALA A 220 -10.74 3.79 4.59
CA ALA A 220 -11.56 4.53 5.53
C ALA A 220 -10.88 4.67 6.89
N LEU A 221 -10.34 3.58 7.43
CA LEU A 221 -9.58 3.62 8.68
C LEU A 221 -8.39 4.57 8.59
N ARG A 222 -7.73 4.65 7.42
CA ARG A 222 -6.52 5.46 7.26
C ARG A 222 -6.79 6.95 7.42
N TYR A 223 -7.76 7.49 6.68
CA TYR A 223 -8.04 8.92 6.76
C TYR A 223 -8.76 9.28 8.08
N THR A 224 -9.65 8.42 8.59
CA THR A 224 -10.35 8.67 9.87
C THR A 224 -9.40 8.63 11.06
N THR A 225 -8.44 7.69 11.09
CA THR A 225 -7.46 7.62 12.18
C THR A 225 -6.53 8.83 12.19
N GLU A 226 -6.11 9.31 11.02
CA GLU A 226 -5.28 10.52 10.92
C GLU A 226 -6.09 11.78 11.26
N SER A 227 -7.38 11.84 10.90
CA SER A 227 -8.27 12.92 11.37
C SER A 227 -8.35 12.96 12.89
N VAL A 228 -8.65 11.82 13.53
CA VAL A 228 -8.69 11.72 15.00
C VAL A 228 -7.35 12.10 15.62
N ARG A 229 -6.23 11.74 14.98
CA ARG A 229 -4.90 12.12 15.44
C ARG A 229 -4.70 13.64 15.39
N GLU A 230 -5.17 14.28 14.34
CA GLU A 230 -5.09 15.74 14.18
C GLU A 230 -6.02 16.47 15.15
N LEU A 231 -7.25 15.98 15.34
CA LEU A 231 -8.18 16.46 16.37
C LEU A 231 -7.56 16.38 17.77
N LYS A 232 -6.91 15.26 18.10
CA LYS A 232 -6.21 15.10 19.38
C LYS A 232 -5.02 16.06 19.53
N ARG A 233 -4.35 16.43 18.44
CA ARG A 233 -3.25 17.39 18.44
C ARG A 233 -3.73 18.81 18.66
N ARG A 234 -4.82 19.22 18.00
CA ARG A 234 -5.38 20.59 18.06
C ARG A 234 -6.18 20.84 19.33
N TYR A 235 -7.02 19.88 19.71
CA TYR A 235 -8.05 20.07 20.74
C TYR A 235 -7.83 19.22 22.00
N GLY A 236 -6.73 18.46 22.04
CA GLY A 236 -6.32 17.66 23.19
C GLY A 236 -6.74 16.19 23.14
N TYR A 237 -6.04 15.35 23.90
CA TYR A 237 -6.15 13.88 23.81
C TYR A 237 -7.45 13.30 24.38
N ARG A 238 -8.05 13.97 25.38
CA ARG A 238 -9.25 13.50 26.09
C ARG A 238 -10.51 13.90 25.31
N VAL A 239 -11.11 12.92 24.64
CA VAL A 239 -12.32 13.10 23.82
C VAL A 239 -13.48 13.64 24.67
N GLU A 240 -13.55 13.27 25.95
CA GLU A 240 -14.59 13.73 26.87
C GLU A 240 -14.55 15.24 27.09
N ARG A 241 -13.41 15.90 26.81
CA ARG A 241 -13.24 17.36 26.96
C ARG A 241 -13.42 18.12 25.65
N TRP A 242 -13.65 17.44 24.53
CA TRP A 242 -13.79 18.09 23.22
C TRP A 242 -14.94 19.09 23.17
N HIS A 243 -16.01 18.87 23.93
CA HIS A 243 -17.10 19.85 24.08
C HIS A 243 -16.65 21.22 24.64
N LYS A 244 -15.46 21.33 25.23
CA LYS A 244 -14.87 22.58 25.73
C LYS A 244 -13.79 23.15 24.83
N THR A 245 -13.14 22.31 24.02
CA THR A 245 -11.93 22.67 23.27
C THR A 245 -12.15 22.77 21.76
N VAL A 246 -13.12 22.03 21.22
CA VAL A 246 -13.48 22.07 19.81
C VAL A 246 -14.52 23.17 19.60
N PRO A 247 -14.40 24.01 18.55
CA PRO A 247 -15.44 24.97 18.18
C PRO A 247 -16.80 24.30 17.96
N GLU A 248 -17.89 24.98 18.32
CA GLU A 248 -19.24 24.39 18.31
C GLU A 248 -19.67 23.86 16.92
N GLY A 249 -19.27 24.54 15.84
CA GLY A 249 -19.54 24.10 14.46
C GLY A 249 -18.76 22.86 14.01
N GLU A 250 -17.68 22.50 14.70
CA GLU A 250 -16.79 21.38 14.35
C GLU A 250 -16.96 20.18 15.30
N LEU A 251 -17.62 20.37 16.45
CA LEU A 251 -17.71 19.35 17.50
C LEU A 251 -18.40 18.08 17.01
N TRP A 252 -19.49 18.21 16.25
CA TRP A 252 -20.21 17.07 15.71
C TRP A 252 -19.36 16.25 14.75
N ASP A 253 -18.66 16.91 13.84
CA ASP A 253 -17.78 16.24 12.89
C ASP A 253 -16.58 15.60 13.58
N ALA A 254 -16.03 16.24 14.62
CA ALA A 254 -14.95 15.68 15.41
C ALA A 254 -15.37 14.39 16.14
N VAL A 255 -16.53 14.41 16.80
CA VAL A 255 -17.09 13.23 17.48
C VAL A 255 -17.43 12.13 16.48
N ARG A 256 -18.06 12.49 15.36
CA ARG A 256 -18.38 11.57 14.25
C ARG A 256 -17.13 10.85 13.75
N ASP A 257 -16.07 11.57 13.42
CA ASP A 257 -14.82 10.99 12.92
C ASP A 257 -14.19 10.03 13.95
N HIS A 258 -14.26 10.38 15.23
CA HIS A 258 -13.79 9.52 16.33
C HIS A 258 -14.59 8.21 16.43
N GLU A 259 -15.92 8.30 16.40
CA GLU A 259 -16.79 7.13 16.45
C GLU A 259 -16.63 6.26 15.21
N GLU A 260 -16.52 6.87 14.03
CA GLU A 260 -16.35 6.16 12.76
C GLU A 260 -15.03 5.37 12.74
N ALA A 261 -13.92 5.98 13.17
CA ALA A 261 -12.65 5.29 13.32
C ALA A 261 -12.76 4.07 14.26
N ARG A 262 -13.45 4.22 15.40
CA ARG A 262 -13.69 3.10 16.34
C ARG A 262 -14.55 2.00 15.74
N ARG A 263 -15.63 2.35 15.03
CA ARG A 263 -16.54 1.39 14.38
C ARG A 263 -15.82 0.60 13.30
N ILE A 264 -15.03 1.26 12.44
CA ILE A 264 -14.25 0.62 11.39
C ILE A 264 -13.20 -0.33 12.00
N GLN A 265 -12.47 0.12 13.03
CA GLN A 265 -11.51 -0.73 13.72
C GLN A 265 -12.17 -1.98 14.32
N ALA A 266 -13.35 -1.85 14.93
CA ALA A 266 -14.09 -2.97 15.47
C ALA A 266 -14.61 -3.94 14.38
N ALA A 267 -15.03 -3.41 13.23
CA ALA A 267 -15.43 -4.23 12.08
C ALA A 267 -14.25 -5.04 11.52
N LEU A 268 -13.08 -4.42 11.37
CA LEU A 268 -11.85 -5.10 10.92
C LEU A 268 -11.41 -6.18 11.91
N ASN A 269 -11.41 -5.88 13.22
CA ASN A 269 -11.04 -6.86 14.25
C ASN A 269 -11.97 -8.08 14.25
N ARG A 270 -13.28 -7.90 14.03
CA ARG A 270 -14.23 -9.01 13.93
C ARG A 270 -13.95 -9.90 12.72
N ARG A 271 -13.58 -9.31 11.58
CA ARG A 271 -13.24 -10.08 10.37
C ARG A 271 -11.94 -10.87 10.53
N VAL A 272 -10.94 -10.29 11.16
CA VAL A 272 -9.66 -10.98 11.42
C VAL A 272 -9.85 -12.17 12.37
N ARG A 273 -10.81 -12.10 13.30
CA ARG A 273 -11.09 -13.20 14.24
C ARG A 273 -12.06 -14.25 13.71
N GLY A 274 -12.84 -13.93 12.68
CA GLY A 274 -13.80 -14.84 12.05
C GLY A 274 -13.27 -15.52 10.78
N ALA A 275 -12.03 -15.25 10.39
CA ALA A 275 -11.30 -15.88 9.30
C ALA A 275 -10.19 -16.78 9.87
#